data_AF-A0A0Q9M0Y4-F1
#
_entry.id   AF-A0A0Q9M0Y4-F1
#
_cell.length_a   1.000
_cell.length_b   1.000
_cell.length_c   1.000
_cell.angle_alpha   90.00
_cell.angle_beta   90.00
_cell.angle_gamma   90.00
#
_symmetry.space_group_name_H-M   'P 1'
#
loop_
_entity.id
_entity.type
_entity.pdbx_description
1 polymer ?
#
loop_
_entity_poly.entity_id
_entity_poly.type
_entity_poly.pdbx_seq_one_letter_code
_entity_poly.pdbx_strand_id
1 'polypeptide(L)'
;MDAERAEREDVVVRQYRFLLRTAPADALEMAHVEALSGLGWRDRGQVLAAVQDGLVAGLRLDRGDVRALAHLVTLGERRAPGAFLAAMHPPTLRRLADLVVLAEASFGLFGGYAAWDGSDPVAAEEPWTDSGFAERWRTPLTVRVSYLDYAGGPSTPDSFGRGR
;
A
#
# COMPACT_ATOMS: atom_id res chain seq x y z
N MET A 1 -27.40 8.14 -9.24
CA MET A 1 -27.17 7.49 -7.93
C MET A 1 -25.91 8.04 -7.25
N ASP A 2 -24.84 8.36 -8.00
CA ASP A 2 -23.56 8.79 -7.42
C ASP A 2 -23.56 10.18 -6.76
N ALA A 3 -24.30 11.15 -7.30
CA ALA A 3 -24.44 12.48 -6.70
C ALA A 3 -25.15 12.44 -5.32
N GLU A 4 -26.16 11.58 -5.16
CA GLU A 4 -26.89 11.43 -3.90
C GLU A 4 -26.06 10.66 -2.83
N ARG A 5 -25.10 9.83 -3.28
CA ARG A 5 -24.09 9.21 -2.42
C ARG A 5 -23.02 10.21 -2.01
N ALA A 6 -22.62 11.10 -2.91
CA ALA A 6 -21.69 12.20 -2.65
C ALA A 6 -22.25 13.20 -1.62
N GLU A 7 -23.54 13.52 -1.66
CA GLU A 7 -24.19 14.41 -0.67
C GLU A 7 -24.26 13.82 0.75
N ARG A 8 -24.23 12.49 0.88
CA ARG A 8 -24.25 11.78 2.18
C ARG A 8 -22.85 11.47 2.71
N GLU A 9 -21.81 11.64 1.90
CA GLU A 9 -20.42 11.41 2.30
C GLU A 9 -19.91 12.55 3.18
N ASP A 10 -19.08 12.23 4.17
CA ASP A 10 -18.41 13.25 4.96
C ASP A 10 -17.51 14.11 4.05
N VAL A 11 -17.72 15.43 4.06
CA VAL A 11 -17.02 16.41 3.21
C VAL A 11 -15.50 16.28 3.28
N VAL A 12 -14.93 16.02 4.45
CA VAL A 12 -13.47 15.95 4.59
C VAL A 12 -12.92 14.62 4.08
N VAL A 13 -13.68 13.53 4.24
CA VAL A 13 -13.32 12.25 3.60
C VAL A 13 -13.37 12.40 2.08
N ARG A 14 -14.36 13.12 1.55
CA ARG A 14 -14.45 13.45 0.12
C ARG A 14 -13.26 14.31 -0.34
N GLN A 15 -12.87 15.33 0.43
CA GLN A 15 -11.68 16.16 0.14
C GLN A 15 -10.39 15.34 0.15
N TYR A 16 -10.24 14.43 1.11
CA TYR A 16 -9.08 13.54 1.15
C TYR A 16 -9.05 12.60 -0.04
N ARG A 17 -10.20 12.02 -0.43
CA ARG A 17 -10.31 11.22 -1.66
C ARG A 17 -9.90 12.01 -2.90
N PHE A 18 -10.31 13.27 -3.00
CA PHE A 18 -9.87 14.13 -4.10
C PHE A 18 -8.33 14.22 -4.15
N LEU A 19 -7.68 14.56 -3.02
CA LEU A 19 -6.21 14.64 -2.94
C LEU A 19 -5.54 13.32 -3.34
N LEU A 20 -6.05 12.17 -2.88
CA LEU A 20 -5.52 10.85 -3.26
C LEU A 20 -5.51 10.64 -4.79
N ARG A 21 -6.46 11.23 -5.52
CA ARG A 21 -6.55 11.10 -6.98
C ARG A 21 -5.74 12.15 -7.73
N THR A 22 -5.74 13.39 -7.27
CA THR A 22 -5.29 14.53 -8.09
C THR A 22 -3.98 15.15 -7.64
N ALA A 23 -3.59 15.02 -6.37
CA ALA A 23 -2.35 15.59 -5.86
C ALA A 23 -1.13 14.96 -6.54
N PRO A 24 0.00 15.67 -6.68
CA PRO A 24 1.31 15.06 -6.94
C PRO A 24 1.67 14.05 -5.84
N ALA A 25 2.36 12.96 -6.20
CA ALA A 25 2.65 11.87 -5.26
C ALA A 25 3.57 12.30 -4.11
N ASP A 26 4.57 13.13 -4.40
CA ASP A 26 5.49 13.72 -3.42
C ASP A 26 4.78 14.66 -2.45
N ALA A 27 3.91 15.55 -2.96
CA ALA A 27 3.13 16.46 -2.13
C ALA A 27 2.13 15.70 -1.22
N LEU A 28 1.47 14.68 -1.77
CA LEU A 28 0.56 13.82 -1.02
C LEU A 28 1.29 13.03 0.09
N GLU A 29 2.44 12.43 -0.23
CA GLU A 29 3.24 11.72 0.76
C GLU A 29 3.71 12.67 1.89
N MET A 30 4.10 13.90 1.55
CA MET A 30 4.44 14.92 2.55
C MET A 30 3.25 15.28 3.44
N ALA A 31 2.05 15.44 2.86
CA ALA A 31 0.82 15.67 3.62
C ALA A 31 0.51 14.50 4.57
N HIS A 32 0.74 13.26 4.15
CA HIS A 32 0.62 12.08 5.03
C HIS A 32 1.65 12.09 6.15
N VAL A 33 2.90 12.48 5.88
CA VAL A 33 3.94 12.59 6.91
C VAL A 33 3.53 13.61 7.98
N GLU A 34 3.06 14.79 7.59
CA GLU A 34 2.57 15.83 8.50
C GLU A 34 1.37 15.31 9.33
N ALA A 35 0.39 14.74 8.65
CA ALA A 35 -0.82 14.23 9.29
C ALA A 35 -0.53 13.11 10.28
N LEU A 36 0.28 12.12 9.90
CA LEU A 36 0.64 11.01 10.78
C LEU A 36 1.51 11.45 11.96
N SER A 37 2.33 12.50 11.79
CA SER A 37 3.09 13.10 12.88
C SER A 37 2.18 13.75 13.92
N GLY A 38 1.09 14.41 13.48
CA GLY A 38 0.06 14.99 14.34
C GLY A 38 -0.94 13.99 14.92
N LEU A 39 -1.06 12.81 14.32
CA LEU A 39 -2.00 11.77 14.75
C LEU A 39 -1.56 11.12 16.08
N GLY A 40 -2.51 10.79 16.95
CA GLY A 40 -2.22 10.13 18.23
C GLY A 40 -1.69 8.70 18.06
N TRP A 41 -0.93 8.21 19.05
CA TRP A 41 -0.29 6.89 19.01
C TRP A 41 -1.25 5.71 18.75
N ARG A 42 -2.43 5.75 19.39
CA ARG A 42 -3.49 4.74 19.19
C ARG A 42 -4.01 4.73 17.76
N ASP A 43 -4.21 5.90 17.18
CA ASP A 43 -4.75 6.06 15.83
C ASP A 43 -3.72 5.67 14.77
N ARG A 44 -2.43 5.97 14.97
CA ARG A 44 -1.35 5.44 14.12
C ARG A 44 -1.29 3.92 14.12
N GLY A 45 -1.57 3.29 15.25
CA GLY A 45 -1.70 1.83 15.33
C GLY A 45 -2.79 1.28 14.41
N GLN A 46 -3.91 2.01 14.25
CA GLN A 46 -4.97 1.62 13.33
C GLN A 46 -4.60 1.89 11.87
N VAL A 47 -3.85 2.96 11.58
CA VAL A 47 -3.26 3.18 10.25
C VAL A 47 -2.32 2.04 9.88
N LEU A 48 -1.43 1.64 10.78
CA LEU A 48 -0.52 0.52 10.56
C LEU A 48 -1.30 -0.77 10.24
N ALA A 49 -2.34 -1.08 11.01
CA ALA A 49 -3.19 -2.24 10.76
C ALA A 49 -3.83 -2.17 9.35
N ALA A 50 -4.41 -1.02 8.97
CA ALA A 50 -4.99 -0.85 7.65
C ALA A 50 -3.98 -0.95 6.50
N VAL A 51 -2.75 -0.46 6.69
CA VAL A 51 -1.65 -0.64 5.73
C VAL A 51 -1.29 -2.13 5.59
N GLN A 52 -1.24 -2.86 6.71
CA GLN A 52 -0.93 -4.29 6.72
C GLN A 52 -2.02 -5.14 6.06
N ASP A 53 -3.29 -4.79 6.31
CA ASP A 53 -4.44 -5.53 5.80
C ASP A 53 -4.74 -5.18 4.33
N GLY A 54 -4.66 -3.90 3.96
CA GLY A 54 -5.12 -3.39 2.67
C GLY A 54 -4.05 -3.30 1.60
N LEU A 55 -2.76 -3.18 1.97
CA LEU A 55 -1.70 -2.80 1.03
C LEU A 55 -0.52 -3.78 1.00
N VAL A 56 0.05 -4.14 2.17
CA VAL A 56 1.24 -4.98 2.25
C VAL A 56 1.25 -5.90 3.47
N ALA A 57 1.28 -7.21 3.22
CA ALA A 57 1.46 -8.20 4.27
C ALA A 57 2.95 -8.53 4.51
N GLY A 58 3.32 -8.82 5.77
CA GLY A 58 4.62 -9.40 6.12
C GLY A 58 5.79 -8.42 6.31
N LEU A 59 5.59 -7.12 6.10
CA LEU A 59 6.60 -6.11 6.41
C LEU A 59 6.66 -5.84 7.92
N ARG A 60 7.86 -5.82 8.51
CA ARG A 60 8.05 -5.45 9.92
C ARG A 60 8.06 -3.93 10.04
N LEU A 61 6.91 -3.36 10.37
CA LEU A 61 6.70 -1.94 10.61
C LEU A 61 6.21 -1.71 12.04
N ASP A 62 6.63 -0.59 12.63
CA ASP A 62 6.05 -0.05 13.85
C ASP A 62 5.19 1.18 13.53
N ARG A 63 4.27 1.51 14.45
CA ARG A 63 3.40 2.69 14.35
C ARG A 63 4.17 4.02 14.45
N GLY A 64 5.43 3.97 14.89
CA GLY A 64 6.39 5.07 14.87
C GLY A 64 7.06 5.32 13.51
N ASP A 65 6.95 4.39 12.55
CA ASP A 65 7.58 4.50 11.22
C ASP A 65 6.80 5.42 10.28
N VAL A 66 6.58 6.67 10.71
CA VAL A 66 5.70 7.65 10.06
C VAL A 66 5.98 7.81 8.56
N ARG A 67 7.25 7.95 8.16
CA ARG A 67 7.63 8.11 6.75
C ARG A 67 7.34 6.85 5.93
N ALA A 68 7.60 5.66 6.49
CA ALA A 68 7.31 4.41 5.80
C ALA A 68 5.80 4.21 5.62
N LEU A 69 5.01 4.53 6.66
CA LEU A 69 3.55 4.48 6.59
C LEU A 69 3.00 5.47 5.54
N ALA A 70 3.47 6.71 5.52
CA ALA A 70 3.09 7.71 4.52
C ALA A 70 3.39 7.22 3.10
N HIS A 71 4.61 6.74 2.87
CA HIS A 71 5.03 6.20 1.58
C HIS A 71 4.13 5.04 1.12
N LEU A 72 3.84 4.09 2.02
CA LEU A 72 3.01 2.93 1.70
C LEU A 72 1.57 3.30 1.42
N VAL A 73 0.98 4.23 2.20
CA VAL A 73 -0.38 4.72 1.94
C VAL A 73 -0.45 5.36 0.56
N THR A 74 0.47 6.27 0.23
CA THR A 74 0.52 6.93 -1.08
C THR A 74 0.67 5.91 -2.21
N LEU A 75 1.67 5.04 -2.14
CA LEU A 75 1.92 4.05 -3.19
C LEU A 75 0.76 3.05 -3.34
N GLY A 76 0.20 2.61 -2.22
CA GLY A 76 -0.94 1.69 -2.18
C GLY A 76 -2.17 2.28 -2.84
N GLU A 77 -2.51 3.53 -2.53
CA GLU A 77 -3.64 4.24 -3.15
C GLU A 77 -3.41 4.57 -4.63
N ARG A 78 -2.15 4.72 -5.08
CA ARG A 78 -1.84 4.77 -6.52
C ARG A 78 -2.08 3.45 -7.23
N ARG A 79 -1.76 2.33 -6.57
CA ARG A 79 -1.86 0.99 -7.15
C ARG A 79 -3.29 0.45 -7.14
N ALA A 80 -3.99 0.62 -6.02
CA ALA A 80 -5.32 0.10 -5.78
C ALA A 80 -6.16 1.22 -5.12
N PRO A 81 -6.67 2.16 -5.93
CA PRO A 81 -7.35 3.32 -5.40
C PRO A 81 -8.57 2.95 -4.54
N GLY A 82 -8.62 3.44 -3.30
CA GLY A 82 -9.66 3.18 -2.30
C GLY A 82 -9.39 1.97 -1.40
N ALA A 83 -8.37 1.16 -1.65
CA ALA A 83 -8.08 -0.03 -0.85
C ALA A 83 -7.72 0.31 0.61
N PHE A 84 -6.91 1.34 0.82
CA PHE A 84 -6.54 1.78 2.17
C PHE A 84 -7.75 2.39 2.88
N LEU A 85 -8.55 3.19 2.17
CA LEU A 85 -9.77 3.77 2.74
C LEU A 85 -10.77 2.71 3.21
N ALA A 86 -10.93 1.63 2.43
CA ALA A 86 -11.81 0.51 2.76
C ALA A 86 -11.31 -0.29 3.97
N ALA A 87 -10.00 -0.40 4.17
CA ALA A 87 -9.40 -1.08 5.32
C ALA A 87 -9.44 -0.24 6.61
N MET A 88 -9.63 1.08 6.51
CA MET A 88 -9.59 1.99 7.66
C MET A 88 -10.88 2.00 8.47
N HIS A 89 -10.73 2.02 9.80
CA HIS A 89 -11.86 2.24 10.71
C HIS A 89 -12.42 3.67 10.55
N PRO A 90 -13.74 3.87 10.35
CA PRO A 90 -14.32 5.15 9.92
C PRO A 90 -13.96 6.40 10.76
N PRO A 91 -14.03 6.40 12.09
CA PRO A 91 -13.68 7.59 12.86
C PRO A 91 -12.18 7.92 12.80
N THR A 92 -11.32 6.92 12.59
CA THR A 92 -9.87 7.13 12.45
C THR A 92 -9.54 7.62 11.05
N LEU A 93 -10.21 7.09 10.02
CA LEU A 93 -10.15 7.63 8.68
C LEU A 93 -10.52 9.11 8.66
N ARG A 94 -11.62 9.49 9.32
CA ARG A 94 -12.07 10.87 9.38
C ARG A 94 -11.04 11.80 10.03
N ARG A 95 -10.36 11.36 11.11
CA ARG A 95 -9.30 12.12 11.77
C ARG A 95 -8.05 12.25 10.90
N LEU A 96 -7.62 11.17 10.26
CA LEU A 96 -6.49 11.22 9.32
C LEU A 96 -6.80 12.15 8.15
N ALA A 97 -8.00 12.03 7.56
CA ALA A 97 -8.46 12.88 6.46
C ALA A 97 -8.43 14.36 6.86
N ASP A 98 -8.92 14.70 8.05
CA ASP A 98 -8.87 16.07 8.60
C ASP A 98 -7.45 16.63 8.64
N LEU A 99 -6.52 15.86 9.19
CA LEU A 99 -5.12 16.26 9.28
C LEU A 99 -4.42 16.36 7.92
N VAL A 100 -4.73 15.48 6.97
CA VAL A 100 -4.19 15.55 5.61
C VAL A 100 -4.73 16.77 4.88
N VAL A 101 -6.03 17.05 4.98
CA VAL A 101 -6.65 18.21 4.34
C VAL A 101 -6.10 19.53 4.89
N LEU A 102 -5.78 19.58 6.18
CA LEU A 102 -5.20 20.74 6.86
C LEU A 102 -3.66 20.82 6.78
N ALA A 103 -2.99 19.82 6.22
CA ALA A 103 -1.54 19.80 6.08
C ALA A 103 -1.06 20.96 5.19
N GLU A 104 0.12 21.52 5.49
CA GLU A 104 0.69 22.60 4.69
C GLU A 104 1.01 22.13 3.28
N ALA A 105 1.48 20.89 3.15
CA ALA A 105 1.71 20.23 1.86
C ALA A 105 0.44 20.09 1.00
N SER A 106 -0.77 20.19 1.58
CA SER A 106 -2.04 20.16 0.84
C SER A 106 -2.47 21.53 0.31
N PHE A 107 -1.78 22.61 0.70
CA PHE A 107 -2.09 23.96 0.25
C PHE A 107 -1.96 24.07 -1.29
N GLY A 108 -2.98 24.66 -1.92
CA GLY A 108 -3.03 24.81 -3.38
C GLY A 108 -3.39 23.55 -4.16
N LEU A 109 -3.51 22.38 -3.52
CA LEU A 109 -3.81 21.11 -4.20
C LEU A 109 -5.29 20.92 -4.52
N PHE A 110 -6.19 21.74 -3.97
CA PHE A 110 -7.64 21.65 -4.18
C PHE A 110 -8.16 22.29 -5.48
N GLY A 111 -7.26 22.63 -6.41
CA GLY A 111 -7.63 23.14 -7.73
C GLY A 111 -8.55 22.15 -8.47
N GLY A 112 -9.76 22.59 -8.85
CA GLY A 112 -10.73 21.76 -9.56
C GLY A 112 -11.65 20.91 -8.67
N TYR A 113 -11.52 20.95 -7.34
CA TYR A 113 -12.38 20.19 -6.43
C TYR A 113 -13.88 20.48 -6.62
N ALA A 114 -14.25 21.75 -6.84
CA ALA A 114 -15.65 22.15 -7.04
C ALA A 114 -16.30 21.54 -8.29
N ALA A 115 -15.49 21.19 -9.30
CA ALA A 115 -15.97 20.55 -10.53
C ALA A 115 -15.86 19.01 -10.47
N TRP A 116 -15.24 18.45 -9.42
CA TRP A 116 -15.03 17.01 -9.30
C TRP A 116 -16.33 16.29 -8.90
N ASP A 117 -16.78 15.39 -9.77
CA ASP A 117 -17.99 14.60 -9.59
C ASP A 117 -17.91 13.60 -8.42
N GLY A 118 -16.71 13.30 -7.92
CA GLY A 118 -16.49 12.38 -6.81
C GLY A 118 -16.37 10.92 -7.22
N SER A 119 -16.28 10.65 -8.53
CA SER A 119 -16.05 9.32 -9.06
C SER A 119 -14.62 8.87 -8.77
N ASP A 120 -14.49 7.63 -8.30
CA ASP A 120 -13.20 6.94 -8.27
C ASP A 120 -12.97 6.34 -9.67
N PRO A 121 -11.79 6.47 -10.30
CA PRO A 121 -11.45 5.63 -11.44
C PRO A 121 -11.75 4.18 -11.09
N VAL A 122 -12.61 3.57 -11.90
CA VAL A 122 -12.86 2.14 -11.84
C VAL A 122 -11.49 1.49 -12.00
N ALA A 123 -11.09 0.65 -11.05
CA ALA A 123 -9.91 -0.18 -11.22
C ALA A 123 -10.03 -0.78 -12.62
N ALA A 124 -9.04 -0.55 -13.48
CA ALA A 124 -9.05 -1.21 -14.76
C ALA A 124 -9.13 -2.71 -14.44
N GLU A 125 -10.30 -3.31 -14.64
CA GLU A 125 -10.35 -4.72 -14.98
C GLU A 125 -9.54 -4.73 -16.26
N GLU A 126 -8.22 -4.94 -16.15
CA GLU A 126 -7.48 -5.44 -17.29
C GLU A 126 -8.32 -6.65 -17.71
N PRO A 127 -8.92 -6.64 -18.91
CA PRO A 127 -9.49 -7.85 -19.45
C PRO A 127 -8.40 -8.89 -19.23
N TRP A 128 -8.77 -10.09 -18.76
CA TRP A 128 -7.88 -11.24 -18.73
C TRP A 128 -7.36 -11.45 -20.16
N THR A 129 -6.38 -10.65 -20.53
CA THR A 129 -5.56 -10.78 -21.69
C THR A 129 -4.57 -11.82 -21.23
N ASP A 130 -4.35 -12.80 -22.09
CA ASP A 130 -3.28 -13.77 -21.97
C ASP A 130 -1.94 -13.01 -22.14
N SER A 131 -1.66 -12.10 -21.21
CA SER A 131 -0.56 -11.15 -21.24
C SER A 131 0.69 -11.88 -20.74
N GLY A 132 1.16 -12.86 -21.53
CA GLY A 132 2.53 -13.36 -21.57
C GLY A 132 3.12 -13.91 -20.26
N PHE A 133 2.39 -13.94 -19.16
CA PHE A 133 2.87 -14.47 -17.89
C PHE A 133 2.98 -16.00 -17.96
N ALA A 134 2.16 -16.66 -18.79
CA ALA A 134 2.26 -18.09 -19.07
C ALA A 134 3.50 -18.47 -19.90
N GLU A 135 4.02 -17.56 -20.75
CA GLU A 135 5.15 -17.84 -21.64
C GLU A 135 6.49 -17.84 -20.88
N ARG A 136 6.72 -16.84 -19.99
CA ARG A 136 8.06 -16.63 -19.41
C ARG A 136 8.50 -17.75 -18.46
N TRP A 137 7.57 -18.39 -17.75
CA TRP A 137 7.89 -19.48 -16.81
C TRP A 137 7.98 -20.86 -17.49
N ARG A 138 7.48 -20.98 -18.72
CA ARG A 138 7.65 -22.19 -19.55
C ARG A 138 8.99 -22.23 -20.27
N THR A 139 9.78 -21.16 -20.21
CA THR A 139 11.19 -21.22 -20.59
C THR A 139 11.90 -22.12 -19.57
N PRO A 140 12.35 -23.34 -19.92
CA PRO A 140 13.22 -24.06 -19.03
C PRO A 140 14.47 -23.20 -18.81
N LEU A 141 14.68 -22.74 -17.58
CA LEU A 141 15.96 -22.20 -17.19
C LEU A 141 16.97 -23.34 -17.28
N THR A 142 17.61 -23.49 -18.43
CA THR A 142 18.78 -24.37 -18.62
C THR A 142 19.99 -23.72 -17.94
N VAL A 143 19.86 -23.36 -16.66
CA VAL A 143 20.97 -22.95 -15.83
C VAL A 143 21.65 -24.24 -15.40
N ARG A 144 22.67 -24.66 -16.15
CA ARG A 144 23.63 -25.66 -15.67
C ARG A 144 24.40 -25.02 -14.51
N VAL A 145 24.00 -25.31 -13.29
CA VAL A 145 24.82 -25.04 -12.11
C VAL A 145 25.96 -26.05 -12.13
N SER A 146 27.11 -25.67 -12.69
CA SER A 146 28.35 -26.41 -12.48
C SER A 146 28.84 -26.07 -11.09
N TYR A 147 28.67 -26.99 -10.14
CA TYR A 147 29.44 -26.95 -8.90
C TYR A 147 30.90 -27.14 -9.28
N LEU A 148 31.72 -26.11 -9.09
CA LEU A 148 33.16 -26.26 -9.09
C LEU A 148 33.53 -27.28 -8.01
N ASP A 149 34.33 -28.26 -8.41
CA ASP A 149 34.92 -29.29 -7.56
C ASP A 149 35.59 -28.66 -6.34
N TYR A 150 34.94 -28.78 -5.18
CA TYR A 150 35.55 -28.56 -3.88
C TYR A 150 35.59 -29.89 -3.14
N ALA A 151 36.62 -30.69 -3.42
CA ALA A 151 36.95 -31.89 -2.66
C ALA A 151 38.02 -31.56 -1.61
N GLY A 152 37.63 -30.79 -0.60
CA GLY A 152 38.29 -30.78 0.70
C GLY A 152 37.40 -31.53 1.69
N GLY A 153 37.80 -32.75 2.10
CA GLY A 153 37.21 -33.43 3.27
C GLY A 153 37.55 -32.70 4.58
N PRO A 154 37.26 -33.25 5.78
CA PRO A 154 36.76 -34.60 6.08
C PRO A 154 35.53 -34.63 7.00
N SER A 155 34.89 -35.80 7.10
CA SER A 155 34.60 -36.54 8.35
C SER A 155 33.32 -37.35 8.22
N THR A 156 33.51 -38.65 8.12
CA THR A 156 32.50 -39.69 8.36
C THR A 156 32.05 -39.63 9.83
N PRO A 157 30.78 -39.95 10.11
CA PRO A 157 30.49 -40.78 11.27
C PRO A 157 29.77 -42.07 10.87
N ASP A 158 30.41 -43.16 11.30
CA ASP A 158 29.94 -44.50 11.64
C ASP A 158 28.52 -44.94 11.26
N SER A 159 28.49 -46.02 10.48
CA SER A 159 27.33 -46.88 10.27
C SER A 159 27.08 -47.74 11.51
N PHE A 160 25.94 -47.56 12.17
CA PHE A 160 25.40 -48.56 13.09
C PHE A 160 24.76 -49.70 12.29
N GLY A 161 25.34 -50.89 12.43
CA GLY A 161 24.78 -52.11 11.88
C GLY A 161 23.50 -52.58 12.59
N ARG A 162 22.71 -53.37 11.87
CA ARG A 162 21.88 -54.42 12.45
C ARG A 162 21.80 -55.60 11.48
N GLY A 163 22.31 -56.75 11.94
CA GLY A 163 21.80 -58.06 11.52
C GLY A 163 20.35 -58.24 12.00
N ARG A 164 19.63 -59.27 11.60
CA ARG A 164 19.98 -60.58 11.04
C ARG A 164 18.96 -60.98 9.98
#